data_AF-A0A959LHX2-F1
#
_entry.id   AF-A0A959LHX2-F1
#
_cell.length_a   1.000
_cell.length_b   1.000
_cell.length_c   1.000
_cell.angle_alpha   90.00
_cell.angle_beta   90.00
_cell.angle_gamma   90.00
#
_symmetry.space_group_name_H-M   'P 1'
#
loop_
_entity.id
_entity.type
_entity.pdbx_description
1 polymer ?
#
loop_
_entity_poly.entity_id
_entity_poly.type
_entity_poly.pdbx_seq_one_letter_code
_entity_poly.pdbx_strand_id
1 'polypeptide(L)' 'MTNKEIAGWFRKLADIMELHGENPFKIRSYQSAYVTLRKWGEPLADLSLD' A
#
# COMPACT_ATOMS: atom_id res chain seq x y z
N MET A 1 5.19 6.75 11.79
CA MET A 1 4.10 6.65 10.78
C MET A 1 3.08 5.63 11.27
N THR A 2 1.80 5.90 11.10
CA THR A 2 0.72 4.95 11.42
C THR A 2 0.46 4.00 10.25
N ASN A 3 -0.16 2.83 10.51
CA ASN A 3 -0.57 1.90 9.45
C ASN A 3 -1.50 2.55 8.43
N LYS A 4 -2.35 3.49 8.88
CA LYS A 4 -3.26 4.25 8.02
C LYS A 4 -2.49 5.15 7.04
N GLU A 5 -1.44 5.83 7.51
CA GLU A 5 -0.58 6.65 6.66
C GLU A 5 0.17 5.78 5.66
N ILE A 6 0.79 4.67 6.11
CA ILE A 6 1.49 3.71 5.25
C ILE A 6 0.55 3.20 4.16
N ALA A 7 -0.63 2.70 4.51
CA ALA A 7 -1.60 2.25 3.53
C ALA A 7 -2.00 3.37 2.56
N GLY A 8 -2.18 4.60 3.04
CA GLY A 8 -2.47 5.77 2.21
C GLY A 8 -1.44 5.99 1.09
N TRP A 9 -0.16 5.74 1.37
CA TRP A 9 0.89 5.81 0.34
C TRP A 9 0.74 4.73 -0.73
N PHE A 10 0.39 3.49 -0.37
CA PHE A 10 0.12 2.42 -1.33
C PHE A 10 -1.06 2.75 -2.25
N ARG A 11 -2.14 3.32 -1.69
CA ARG A 11 -3.28 3.82 -2.48
C ARG A 11 -2.84 4.90 -3.46
N LYS A 12 -2.14 5.93 -2.98
CA LYS A 12 -1.69 7.05 -3.81
C LYS A 12 -0.77 6.59 -4.93
N LEU A 13 0.12 5.64 -4.66
CA LEU A 13 1.00 5.07 -5.68
C LEU A 13 0.19 4.30 -6.74
N ALA A 14 -0.80 3.50 -6.34
CA ALA A 14 -1.68 2.83 -7.29
C ALA A 14 -2.43 3.81 -8.19
N ASP A 15 -2.95 4.90 -7.63
CA ASP A 15 -3.68 5.94 -8.38
C ASP A 15 -2.75 6.63 -9.40
N ILE A 16 -1.50 6.92 -9.02
CA ILE A 16 -0.48 7.47 -9.93
C ILE A 16 -0.13 6.46 -11.04
N MET A 17 0.05 5.18 -10.69
CA MET A 17 0.35 4.14 -11.66
C MET A 17 -0.78 3.96 -12.68
N GLU A 18 -2.03 4.04 -12.24
CA GLU A 18 -3.20 4.02 -13.11
C GLU A 18 -3.22 5.22 -14.07
N LEU A 19 -2.97 6.43 -13.56
CA LEU A 19 -2.87 7.64 -14.37
C LEU A 19 -1.79 7.53 -15.46
N HIS A 20 -0.66 6.90 -15.13
CA HIS A 20 0.47 6.73 -16.05
C HIS A 20 0.35 5.49 -16.96
N GLY A 21 -0.74 4.72 -16.89
CA GLY A 21 -0.96 3.55 -17.73
C GLY A 21 -0.02 2.38 -17.43
N GLU A 22 0.45 2.26 -16.18
CA GLU A 22 1.32 1.17 -15.74
C GLU A 22 0.59 -0.18 -15.76
N ASN A 23 1.35 -1.27 -15.64
CA ASN A 23 0.82 -2.62 -15.70
C ASN A 23 -0.37 -2.86 -14.71
N PRO A 24 -1.54 -3.33 -15.18
CA PRO A 24 -2.73 -3.55 -14.35
C PRO A 24 -2.52 -4.54 -13.20
N PHE A 25 -1.63 -5.53 -13.35
CA PHE A 25 -1.27 -6.45 -12.28
C PHE A 25 -0.55 -5.71 -11.15
N LYS A 26 0.39 -4.82 -11.47
CA LYS A 26 1.07 -4.01 -10.45
C LYS A 26 0.06 -3.09 -9.75
N ILE A 27 -0.81 -2.40 -10.48
CA ILE A 27 -1.84 -1.51 -9.89
C ILE A 27 -2.69 -2.28 -8.87
N ARG A 28 -3.23 -3.45 -9.26
CA ARG A 28 -4.03 -4.30 -8.37
C ARG A 28 -3.26 -4.79 -7.15
N SER A 29 -1.96 -5.06 -7.30
CA SER A 29 -1.09 -5.45 -6.19
C SER A 29 -1.01 -4.35 -5.13
N TYR A 30 -0.78 -3.09 -5.55
CA TYR A 30 -0.74 -1.95 -4.63
C TYR A 30 -2.11 -1.63 -4.00
N GLN A 31 -3.20 -1.75 -4.76
CA GLN A 31 -4.56 -1.62 -4.22
C GLN A 31 -4.86 -2.72 -3.16
N SER A 32 -4.41 -3.95 -3.41
CA SER A 32 -4.57 -5.06 -2.47
C SER A 32 -3.73 -4.83 -1.20
N ALA A 33 -2.50 -4.36 -1.35
CA ALA A 33 -1.63 -3.99 -0.23
C ALA A 33 -2.29 -2.92 0.66
N TYR A 34 -2.92 -1.89 0.09
CA TYR A 34 -3.69 -0.91 0.87
C TYR A 34 -4.74 -1.59 1.78
N VAL A 35 -5.51 -2.55 1.25
CA VAL A 35 -6.54 -3.25 2.04
C VAL A 35 -5.92 -4.08 3.15
N THR A 36 -4.83 -4.79 2.87
CA THR A 36 -4.10 -5.60 3.85
C THR A 36 -3.54 -4.73 4.98
N LEU A 37 -2.83 -3.65 4.64
CA LEU A 37 -2.17 -2.77 5.61
C LEU A 37 -3.18 -2.02 6.49
N ARG A 38 -4.39 -1.73 5.97
CA ARG A 38 -5.48 -1.15 6.76
C ARG A 38 -6.06 -2.08 7.81
N LYS A 39 -5.95 -3.40 7.60
CA LYS A 39 -6.42 -4.43 8.53
C LYS A 39 -5.30 -4.97 9.42
N TRP A 40 -4.06 -4.53 9.18
CA TRP A 40 -2.90 -4.98 9.92
C TRP A 40 -2.95 -4.47 11.36
N GLY A 41 -2.87 -5.39 12.33
CA GLY A 41 -3.13 -5.12 13.74
C GLY A 41 -1.96 -4.51 14.51
N GLU A 42 -0.72 -4.78 14.10
CA GLU A 42 0.48 -4.29 14.78
C GLU A 42 1.05 -3.05 14.08
N PRO A 43 1.82 -2.17 14.76
CA PRO A 43 2.45 -1.04 14.09
C PRO A 43 3.43 -1.50 13.01
N LEU A 44 3.13 -1.21 11.74
CA LEU A 44 4.00 -1.52 10.60
C LEU A 44 5.34 -0.77 10.65
N ALA A 45 5.39 0.35 11.37
CA ALA A 45 6.63 1.11 11.54
C ALA A 45 7.68 0.36 12.38
N ASP A 46 7.26 -0.63 13.15
CA ASP A 46 8.12 -1.39 14.05
C ASP A 46 8.53 -2.74 13.43
N LEU A 47 8.16 -2.98 12.17
CA LEU A 47 8.46 -4.23 11.48
C LEU A 47 9.96 -4.31 11.16
N SER A 48 10.65 -5.25 11.81
CA SER A 48 12.04 -5.62 11.50
C SER A 48 12.08 -6.63 10.36
N LEU A 49 13.11 -6.56 9.51
CA LEU A 49 13.49 -7.67 8.63
C LEU A 49 14.62 -8.41 9.35
N ASP A 50 14.27 -9.48 10.05
CA ASP A 50 15.24 -10.39 10.68
C ASP A 50 15.92 -11.29 9.63
#